data_AF-A0A0N5CYA2-F1
#
_entry.id   AF-A0A0N5CYA2-F1
#
_cell.length_a   1.000
_cell.length_b   1.000
_cell.length_c   1.000
_cell.angle_alpha   90.00
_cell.angle_beta   90.00
_cell.angle_gamma   90.00
#
_symmetry.space_group_name_H-M   'P 1'
#
loop_
_entity.id
_entity.type
_entity.pdbx_description
1 polymer ?
#
loop_
_entity_poly.entity_id
_entity_poly.type
_entity_poly.pdbx_seq_one_letter_code
_entity_poly.pdbx_strand_id
1 'polypeptide(L)'
;MRRKPDPDSAAALPKRDTDLEEEDDFLYTKDKIARKYGDLPGDMILLKLDKVPCGGLGLSLAGNHDHNRMNVFVVAVRSTCPLSVKIGDELFEVNGKVLIGLTHLNASAIIRECCEDGILELLLLRRFETMVILSQFLMLPQICL
;
A
#
# COMPACT_ATOMS: atom_id res chain seq x y z
N MET A 1 -3.37 -5.54 -20.73
CA MET A 1 -3.78 -4.15 -21.06
C MET A 1 -3.48 -3.34 -19.80
N ARG A 2 -2.43 -2.51 -19.79
CA ARG A 2 -2.05 -1.75 -18.57
C ARG A 2 -3.23 -0.83 -18.20
N ARG A 3 -3.86 -1.06 -17.04
CA ARG A 3 -4.94 -0.20 -16.55
C ARG A 3 -4.31 1.15 -16.19
N LYS A 4 -5.00 2.24 -16.53
CA LYS A 4 -4.53 3.57 -16.13
C LYS A 4 -4.58 3.68 -14.60
N PRO A 5 -3.58 4.33 -13.97
CA PRO A 5 -3.63 4.60 -12.54
C PRO A 5 -4.81 5.51 -12.20
N ASP A 6 -5.25 5.45 -10.95
CA ASP A 6 -6.28 6.34 -10.44
C ASP A 6 -5.81 7.80 -10.54
N PRO A 7 -6.70 8.77 -10.83
CA PRO A 7 -6.30 10.16 -11.01
C PRO A 7 -5.66 10.79 -9.76
N ASP A 8 -5.96 10.24 -8.57
CA ASP A 8 -5.39 10.71 -7.30
C ASP A 8 -4.11 9.96 -6.88
N SER A 9 -3.72 8.91 -7.61
CA SER A 9 -2.50 8.15 -7.36
C SER A 9 -1.24 8.98 -7.62
N ALA A 10 -0.18 8.73 -6.85
CA ALA A 10 1.14 9.27 -7.15
C ALA A 10 1.59 8.94 -8.59
N ALA A 11 1.25 7.75 -9.11
CA ALA A 11 1.57 7.33 -10.46
C ALA A 11 0.94 8.22 -11.56
N ALA A 12 -0.21 8.84 -11.28
CA ALA A 12 -0.90 9.71 -12.22
C ALA A 12 -0.29 11.12 -12.32
N LEU A 13 0.62 11.49 -11.42
CA LEU A 13 1.31 12.78 -11.51
C LEU A 13 2.15 12.85 -12.79
N PRO A 14 2.22 14.03 -13.45
CA PRO A 14 3.10 14.20 -14.60
C PRO A 14 4.57 14.10 -14.16
N LYS A 15 5.36 13.34 -14.94
CA LYS A 15 6.82 13.29 -14.81
C LYS A 15 7.41 14.68 -15.10
N ARG A 16 8.35 15.12 -14.27
CA ARG A 16 9.07 16.39 -14.47
C ARG A 16 10.33 16.13 -15.28
N ASP A 17 10.80 17.15 -16.00
CA ASP A 17 12.08 17.07 -16.72
C ASP A 17 13.28 16.88 -15.76
N THR A 18 13.13 17.29 -14.51
CA THR A 18 14.14 17.09 -13.44
C THR A 18 14.12 15.68 -12.84
N ASP A 19 13.07 14.90 -13.11
CA ASP A 19 12.95 13.51 -12.65
C ASP A 19 13.68 12.59 -13.63
N LEU A 20 14.88 12.15 -13.24
CA LEU A 20 15.74 11.28 -14.05
C LEU A 20 15.36 9.80 -13.94
N GLU A 21 14.48 9.43 -13.01
CA GLU A 21 14.03 8.06 -12.86
C GLU A 21 13.03 7.70 -13.95
N GLU A 22 13.15 6.50 -14.53
CA GLU A 22 12.15 6.00 -15.47
C GLU A 22 10.92 5.50 -14.72
N GLU A 23 9.75 5.75 -15.31
CA GLU A 23 8.49 5.24 -14.80
C GLU A 23 8.49 3.71 -14.84
N ASP A 24 8.10 3.07 -13.74
CA ASP A 24 7.96 1.61 -13.68
C ASP A 24 6.68 1.09 -14.35
N ASP A 25 6.37 -0.19 -14.15
CA ASP A 25 5.20 -0.85 -14.75
C ASP A 25 3.87 -0.20 -14.37
N PHE A 26 3.82 0.49 -13.22
CA PHE A 26 2.65 1.20 -12.72
C PHE A 26 2.84 2.72 -12.69
N LEU A 27 3.88 3.24 -13.36
CA LEU A 27 4.18 4.66 -13.55
C LEU A 27 4.64 5.42 -12.30
N TYR A 28 5.16 4.72 -11.28
CA TYR A 28 5.76 5.37 -10.14
C TYR A 28 7.18 5.84 -10.43
N THR A 29 7.55 6.93 -9.75
CA THR A 29 8.93 7.36 -9.50
C THR A 29 9.01 7.89 -8.07
N LYS A 30 10.20 7.91 -7.49
CA LYS A 30 10.46 8.52 -6.18
C LYS A 30 10.08 9.98 -6.16
N ASP A 31 10.29 10.70 -7.26
CA ASP A 31 9.88 12.10 -7.38
C ASP A 31 8.37 12.25 -7.23
N LYS A 32 7.59 11.45 -7.96
CA LYS A 32 6.13 11.47 -7.89
C LYS A 32 5.63 11.11 -6.50
N ILE A 33 6.18 10.06 -5.89
CA ILE A 33 5.83 9.62 -4.53
C ILE A 33 6.15 10.72 -3.51
N ALA A 34 7.35 11.32 -3.59
CA ALA A 34 7.76 12.41 -2.70
C ALA A 34 6.90 13.66 -2.87
N ARG A 35 6.50 14.01 -4.11
CA ARG A 35 5.60 15.14 -4.37
C ARG A 35 4.19 14.91 -3.85
N LYS A 36 3.71 13.68 -3.86
CA LYS A 36 2.37 13.34 -3.38
C LYS A 36 2.31 13.20 -1.86
N TYR A 37 3.33 12.57 -1.27
CA TYR A 37 3.27 12.06 0.10
C TYR A 37 4.48 12.43 0.98
N GLY A 38 5.45 13.19 0.46
CA GLY A 38 6.70 13.50 1.17
C GLY A 38 6.53 14.34 2.43
N ASP A 39 5.40 15.02 2.59
CA ASP A 39 5.08 15.82 3.79
C ASP A 39 4.52 14.97 4.96
N LEU A 40 4.28 13.67 4.73
CA LEU A 40 3.73 12.80 5.76
C LEU A 40 4.82 12.33 6.74
N PRO A 41 4.56 12.29 8.06
CA PRO A 41 5.57 11.90 9.02
C PRO A 41 5.81 10.38 8.99
N GLY A 42 6.94 9.97 8.43
CA GLY A 42 7.35 8.58 8.27
C GLY A 42 8.10 8.36 6.96
N ASP A 43 8.41 7.10 6.66
CA ASP A 43 9.06 6.71 5.40
C ASP A 43 8.04 6.16 4.42
N MET A 44 7.97 6.74 3.22
CA MET A 44 7.24 6.16 2.10
C MET A 44 8.09 5.08 1.43
N ILE A 45 7.55 3.85 1.39
CA ILE A 45 8.25 2.67 0.89
C ILE A 45 7.41 2.06 -0.24
N LEU A 46 7.99 1.99 -1.43
CA LEU A 46 7.45 1.24 -2.56
C LEU A 46 8.05 -0.17 -2.55
N LEU A 47 7.20 -1.18 -2.34
CA LEU A 47 7.59 -2.58 -2.38
C LEU A 47 7.12 -3.21 -3.68
N LYS A 48 8.02 -3.94 -4.36
CA LYS A 48 7.74 -4.61 -5.64
C LYS A 48 7.79 -6.12 -5.46
N LEU A 49 6.89 -6.82 -6.16
CA LEU A 49 6.77 -8.26 -6.17
C LEU A 49 6.43 -8.74 -7.58
N ASP A 50 7.41 -9.33 -8.25
CA ASP A 50 7.28 -9.80 -9.65
C ASP A 50 6.43 -11.07 -9.79
N LYS A 51 6.22 -11.78 -8.68
CA LYS A 51 5.43 -13.01 -8.65
C LYS A 51 4.69 -13.16 -7.34
N VAL A 52 3.37 -13.07 -7.39
CA VAL A 52 2.52 -13.36 -6.24
C VAL A 52 2.50 -14.86 -5.92
N PRO A 53 2.77 -15.28 -4.67
CA PRO A 53 2.68 -16.69 -4.28
C PRO A 53 1.26 -17.24 -4.37
N CYS A 54 1.10 -18.51 -4.75
CA CYS A 54 -0.20 -19.18 -4.82
C CYS A 54 -0.95 -19.21 -3.46
N GLY A 55 -0.22 -19.10 -2.35
CA GLY A 55 -0.77 -19.07 -0.99
C GLY A 55 -1.22 -17.69 -0.50
N GLY A 56 -1.21 -16.67 -1.36
CA GLY A 56 -1.48 -15.28 -0.99
C GLY A 56 -0.25 -14.55 -0.47
N LEU A 57 -0.45 -13.30 -0.04
CA LEU A 57 0.64 -12.44 0.45
C LEU A 57 1.05 -12.77 1.88
N GLY A 58 0.18 -13.42 2.66
CA GLY A 58 0.41 -13.69 4.07
C GLY A 58 0.33 -12.43 4.94
N LEU A 59 -0.53 -11.47 4.57
CA LEU A 59 -0.73 -10.22 5.31
C LEU A 59 -2.14 -10.20 5.91
N SER A 60 -2.30 -9.71 7.14
CA SER A 60 -3.62 -9.37 7.67
C SER A 60 -3.79 -7.87 7.72
N LEU A 61 -4.94 -7.39 7.26
CA LEU A 61 -5.30 -5.99 7.22
C LEU A 61 -6.43 -5.68 8.18
N ALA A 62 -6.34 -4.53 8.86
CA ALA A 62 -7.44 -3.93 9.59
C ALA A 62 -7.68 -2.51 9.08
N GLY A 63 -8.94 -2.09 9.10
CA GLY A 63 -9.30 -0.70 8.80
C GLY A 63 -9.37 0.07 10.11
N ASN A 64 -8.75 1.25 10.16
CA ASN A 64 -9.07 2.21 11.20
C ASN A 64 -10.16 3.16 10.67
N HIS A 65 -11.18 3.39 11.49
CA HIS A 65 -12.18 4.42 11.25
C HIS A 65 -12.11 5.42 12.40
N ASP A 66 -11.10 6.28 12.36
CA ASP A 66 -10.96 7.37 13.31
C ASP A 66 -11.43 8.68 12.68
N HIS A 67 -11.91 9.60 13.52
CA HIS A 67 -12.70 10.83 13.32
C HIS A 67 -12.55 11.69 12.04
N ASN A 68 -11.69 11.37 11.06
CA ASN A 68 -11.73 11.93 9.70
C ASN A 68 -10.97 11.13 8.62
N ARG A 69 -10.44 9.92 8.89
CA ARG A 69 -9.59 9.17 7.95
C ARG A 69 -9.86 7.65 8.00
N MET A 70 -10.20 7.06 6.85
CA MET A 70 -10.33 5.61 6.68
C MET A 70 -9.05 5.06 6.05
N ASN A 71 -8.19 4.46 6.87
CA ASN A 71 -6.89 3.97 6.42
C ASN A 71 -6.76 2.49 6.76
N VAL A 72 -5.93 1.79 5.99
CA VAL A 72 -5.75 0.34 6.09
C VAL A 72 -4.36 0.04 6.60
N PHE A 73 -4.28 -0.76 7.65
CA PHE A 73 -3.04 -1.07 8.36
C PHE A 73 -2.76 -2.56 8.32
N VAL A 74 -1.47 -2.89 8.27
CA VAL A 74 -1.01 -4.26 8.42
C VAL A 74 -1.01 -4.61 9.91
N VAL A 75 -1.77 -5.64 10.29
CA VAL A 75 -1.92 -6.07 11.68
C VAL A 75 -1.28 -7.41 11.97
N ALA A 76 -1.02 -8.23 10.94
CA ALA A 76 -0.22 -9.44 11.06
C ALA A 76 0.56 -9.70 9.76
N VAL A 77 1.74 -10.31 9.90
CA VAL A 77 2.58 -10.72 8.78
C VAL A 77 3.00 -12.16 9.04
N ARG A 78 2.71 -13.06 8.11
CA ARG A 78 3.18 -14.45 8.16
C ARG A 78 4.65 -14.51 7.76
N SER A 79 5.39 -15.48 8.31
CA SER A 79 6.80 -15.74 7.93
C SER A 79 6.98 -16.08 6.45
N THR A 80 5.91 -16.48 5.76
CA THR A 80 5.90 -16.77 4.32
C THR A 80 5.66 -15.54 3.45
N CYS A 81 5.46 -14.36 4.04
CA CYS A 81 5.22 -13.13 3.29
C CYS A 81 6.46 -12.78 2.46
N PRO A 82 6.31 -12.56 1.14
CA PRO A 82 7.45 -12.22 0.28
C PRO A 82 7.86 -10.74 0.37
N LEU A 83 7.02 -9.90 0.99
CA LEU A 83 7.22 -8.45 1.09
C LEU A 83 7.88 -8.09 2.43
N SER A 84 8.78 -7.11 2.42
CA SER A 84 9.42 -6.56 3.63
C SER A 84 8.51 -5.59 4.42
N VAL A 85 7.30 -6.06 4.70
CA VAL A 85 6.25 -5.34 5.43
C VAL A 85 6.40 -5.58 6.94
N LYS A 86 6.02 -4.59 7.74
CA LYS A 86 5.98 -4.65 9.20
C LYS A 86 4.56 -4.39 9.70
N ILE A 87 4.25 -4.94 10.87
CA ILE A 87 3.01 -4.63 11.57
C ILE A 87 3.00 -3.13 11.89
N GLY A 88 1.86 -2.48 11.65
CA GLY A 88 1.69 -1.03 11.77
C GLY A 88 2.01 -0.23 10.51
N ASP A 89 2.49 -0.88 9.43
CA ASP A 89 2.61 -0.22 8.13
C ASP A 89 1.21 0.15 7.60
N GLU A 90 1.09 1.36 7.06
CA GLU A 90 -0.15 1.94 6.55
C GLU A 90 -0.15 1.87 5.02
N LEU A 91 -1.18 1.25 4.43
CA LEU A 91 -1.27 1.02 2.99
C LEU A 91 -1.89 2.22 2.27
N PHE A 92 -1.18 2.73 1.26
CA PHE A 92 -1.58 3.92 0.52
C PHE A 92 -2.06 3.59 -0.88
N GLU A 93 -1.28 2.80 -1.63
CA GLU A 93 -1.62 2.45 -3.01
C GLU A 93 -1.17 1.04 -3.38
N VAL A 94 -1.85 0.44 -4.36
CA VAL A 94 -1.46 -0.83 -4.98
C VAL A 94 -1.63 -0.74 -6.49
N ASN A 95 -0.57 -1.00 -7.25
CA ASN A 95 -0.59 -1.00 -8.72
C ASN A 95 -1.23 0.26 -9.34
N GLY A 96 -0.97 1.44 -8.76
CA GLY A 96 -1.56 2.72 -9.21
C GLY A 96 -2.98 2.99 -8.72
N LYS A 97 -3.55 2.15 -7.85
CA LYS A 97 -4.89 2.34 -7.25
C LYS A 97 -4.78 2.86 -5.82
N VAL A 98 -5.58 3.86 -5.47
CA VAL A 98 -5.54 4.47 -4.13
C VAL A 98 -6.36 3.66 -3.13
N LEU A 99 -5.76 3.36 -1.97
CA LEU A 99 -6.37 2.60 -0.87
C LEU A 99 -6.85 3.49 0.28
N ILE A 100 -6.35 4.73 0.34
CA ILE A 100 -6.78 5.72 1.33
C ILE A 100 -8.26 6.04 1.14
N GLY A 101 -9.00 6.12 2.24
CA GLY A 101 -10.45 6.35 2.22
C GLY A 101 -11.28 5.08 2.02
N LEU A 102 -10.65 3.92 1.80
CA LEU A 102 -11.35 2.65 1.65
C LEU A 102 -11.42 1.87 2.97
N THR A 103 -12.45 1.05 3.09
CA THR A 103 -12.51 0.03 4.15
C THR A 103 -11.47 -1.07 3.87
N HIS A 104 -11.06 -1.78 4.92
CA HIS A 104 -10.17 -2.93 4.76
C HIS A 104 -10.75 -4.01 3.83
N LEU A 105 -12.07 -4.20 3.80
CA LEU A 105 -12.73 -5.11 2.86
C LEU A 105 -12.53 -4.65 1.41
N ASN A 106 -12.80 -3.37 1.10
CA ASN A 106 -12.62 -2.84 -0.25
C ASN A 106 -11.15 -2.86 -0.68
N ALA A 107 -10.25 -2.41 0.20
CA ALA A 107 -8.82 -2.46 -0.06
C ALA A 107 -8.33 -3.89 -0.32
N SER A 108 -8.78 -4.86 0.50
CA SER A 108 -8.40 -6.26 0.31
C SER A 108 -8.88 -6.84 -1.01
N ALA A 109 -10.08 -6.47 -1.47
CA ALA A 109 -10.61 -6.91 -2.76
C ALA A 109 -9.76 -6.37 -3.92
N ILE A 110 -9.37 -5.08 -3.84
CA ILE A 110 -8.50 -4.45 -4.83
C ILE A 110 -7.11 -5.11 -4.86
N ILE A 111 -6.50 -5.35 -3.69
CA ILE A 111 -5.19 -5.99 -3.60
C ILE A 111 -5.25 -7.42 -4.18
N ARG A 112 -6.32 -8.17 -3.88
CA ARG A 112 -6.53 -9.51 -4.44
C ARG A 112 -6.67 -9.49 -5.95
N GLU A 113 -7.44 -8.56 -6.50
CA GLU A 113 -7.55 -8.39 -7.96
C GLU A 113 -6.18 -8.11 -8.58
N CYS A 114 -5.39 -7.21 -7.98
CA CYS A 114 -4.03 -6.92 -8.44
C CYS A 114 -3.09 -8.12 -8.31
N CYS A 115 -3.32 -9.00 -7.34
CA CYS A 115 -2.55 -10.23 -7.20
C CYS A 115 -2.80 -11.24 -8.33
N GLU A 116 -3.99 -11.22 -8.94
CA GLU A 116 -4.34 -12.10 -10.08
C GLU A 116 -3.53 -11.74 -11.34
N ASP A 117 -3.10 -10.48 -11.47
CA ASP A 117 -2.23 -10.02 -12.55
C ASP A 117 -0.77 -10.53 -12.39
N GLY A 118 -0.44 -11.15 -11.25
CA GLY A 118 0.84 -11.82 -10.99
C GLY A 118 1.98 -10.89 -10.52
N ILE A 119 1.89 -9.59 -10.81
CA ILE A 119 2.85 -8.56 -10.39
C ILE A 119 2.16 -7.57 -9.45
N LEU A 120 2.83 -7.20 -8.37
CA LEU A 120 2.31 -6.30 -7.36
C LEU A 120 3.35 -5.25 -6.97
N GLU A 121 2.94 -3.99 -6.98
CA GLU A 121 3.65 -2.86 -6.38
C GLU A 121 2.78 -2.23 -5.30
N LEU A 122 3.27 -2.23 -4.07
CA LEU A 122 2.57 -1.77 -2.89
C LEU A 122 3.29 -0.56 -2.30
N LEU A 123 2.61 0.59 -2.28
CA LEU A 123 3.08 1.80 -1.64
C LEU A 123 2.53 1.88 -0.21
N LEU A 124 3.43 1.96 0.77
CA LEU A 124 3.08 2.04 2.18
C LEU A 124 3.85 3.14 2.91
N LEU A 125 3.31 3.58 4.03
CA LEU A 125 3.94 4.49 4.96
C LEU A 125 4.33 3.74 6.23
N ARG A 126 5.61 3.83 6.60
CA ARG A 126 6.14 3.30 7.85
C ARG A 126 6.44 4.43 8.82
N ARG A 127 5.76 4.43 9.97
CA ARG A 127 6.02 5.39 11.05
C ARG A 127 6.90 4.73 12.11
N PHE A 128 7.87 5.48 12.65
CA PHE A 128 8.81 4.97 13.63
C PHE A 128 8.20 4.78 15.05
N GLU A 129 7.05 5.41 15.33
CA GLU A 129 6.44 5.44 16.68
C GLU A 129 5.17 4.59 16.85
N THR A 130 4.84 3.71 15.91
CA THR A 130 3.62 2.90 15.98
C THR A 130 3.71 1.71 16.93
N MET A 131 4.11 1.95 18.18
CA MET A 131 3.91 0.98 19.28
C MET A 131 2.49 1.00 19.86
N VAL A 132 1.65 1.96 19.47
CA VAL A 132 0.37 2.23 20.16
C VAL A 132 -0.84 1.51 19.53
N ILE A 133 -0.75 1.00 18.30
CA ILE A 133 -1.96 0.56 17.58
C ILE A 133 -2.29 -0.93 17.70
N LEU A 134 -1.33 -1.77 18.11
CA LEU A 134 -1.57 -3.22 18.27
C LEU A 134 -2.73 -3.51 19.25
N SER A 135 -2.82 -2.78 20.36
CA SER A 135 -3.91 -2.97 21.34
C SER A 135 -5.29 -2.53 20.81
N GLN A 136 -5.36 -1.54 19.92
CA GLN A 136 -6.61 -1.12 19.27
C GLN A 136 -7.06 -2.10 18.18
N PHE A 137 -6.13 -2.74 17.48
CA PHE A 137 -6.45 -3.65 16.38
C PHE A 137 -6.81 -5.08 16.81
N LEU A 138 -6.46 -5.51 18.03
CA LEU A 138 -6.79 -6.85 18.53
C LEU A 138 -8.31 -7.14 18.58
N MET A 139 -9.15 -6.10 18.60
CA MET A 139 -10.61 -6.20 18.67
C MET A 139 -11.31 -5.84 17.34
N LEU A 140 -10.57 -5.43 16.31
CA LEU A 140 -11.15 -5.04 15.02
C LEU A 140 -11.26 -6.25 14.07
N PRO A 141 -12.31 -6.32 13.23
CA PRO A 141 -12.38 -7.32 12.18
C PRO A 141 -11.19 -7.14 11.22
N GLN A 142 -10.47 -8.24 10.99
CA GLN A 142 -9.29 -8.29 10.13
C GLN A 142 -9.54 -9.18 8.91
N ILE A 143 -8.85 -8.90 7.81
CA ILE A 143 -8.88 -9.71 6.59
C ILE A 143 -7.49 -10.17 6.20
N CYS A 144 -7.32 -11.47 6.00
CA CYS A 144 -6.06 -12.04 5.52
C CYS A 144 -5.99 -11.91 3.99
N LEU A 145 -4.79 -11.69 3.45
CA LEU A 145 -4.43 -11.57 2.05
C LEU A 145 -3.40 -12.63 1.67
#